data_AF-A0A8X6F263-F1
#
_entry.id   AF-A0A8X6F263-F1
#
_cell.length_a   1.000
_cell.length_b   1.000
_cell.length_c   1.000
_cell.angle_alpha   90.00
_cell.angle_beta   90.00
_cell.angle_gamma   90.00
#
_symmetry.space_group_name_H-M   'P 1'
#
loop_
_entity.id
_entity.type
_entity.pdbx_description
1 polymer ?
#
loop_
_entity_poly.entity_id
_entity_poly.type
_entity_poly.pdbx_seq_one_letter_code
_entity_poly.pdbx_strand_id
1 'polypeptide(L)'
;MLHCWRLQRQHQTWSPHSTTNQCGRVLNKFIKNCGFLLSYSSQPTIVPYRSNQRPATIDFGISCGLDDILVETQTELSSDHNPVQFIIPEANNSPYDKTAPPSPIGINFKNY
;
A
#
# COMPACT_ATOMS: atom_id res chain seq x y z
N MET A 1 7.03 2.46 -11.42
CA MET A 1 5.83 1.59 -11.51
C MET A 1 5.18 1.53 -10.13
N LEU A 2 3.84 1.62 -10.04
CA LEU A 2 3.08 1.53 -8.79
C LEU A 2 2.21 0.26 -8.81
N HIS A 3 2.25 -0.52 -7.74
CA HIS A 3 1.33 -1.63 -7.52
C HIS A 3 0.52 -1.39 -6.25
N CYS A 4 -0.80 -1.49 -6.35
CA CYS A 4 -1.70 -1.37 -5.20
C CYS A 4 -2.10 -2.75 -4.71
N TRP A 5 -1.97 -3.00 -3.41
CA TRP A 5 -2.24 -4.29 -2.80
C TRP A 5 -3.25 -4.13 -1.66
N ARG A 6 -4.21 -5.06 -1.62
CA ARG A 6 -5.04 -5.31 -0.44
C ARG A 6 -4.55 -6.60 0.20
N LEU A 7 -4.05 -6.49 1.42
CA LEU A 7 -3.42 -7.61 2.09
C LEU A 7 -3.84 -7.61 3.56
N GLN A 8 -4.37 -8.74 4.08
CA GLN A 8 -4.66 -8.93 5.52
C GLN A 8 -3.35 -9.07 6.33
N ARG A 9 -2.44 -8.14 6.12
CA ARG A 9 -1.06 -8.14 6.59
C ARG A 9 -0.94 -6.91 7.47
N GLN A 10 -1.10 -7.09 8.77
CA GLN A 10 -1.00 -6.01 9.74
C GLN A 10 0.46 -5.77 10.06
N HIS A 11 0.89 -4.51 10.00
CA HIS A 11 2.21 -4.09 10.41
C HIS A 11 2.14 -2.64 10.90
N GLN A 12 2.86 -2.36 11.98
CA GLN A 12 2.88 -1.03 12.61
C GLN A 12 3.42 0.09 11.71
N THR A 13 4.19 -0.26 10.68
CA THR A 13 4.71 0.72 9.69
C THR A 13 3.60 1.45 8.95
N TRP A 14 2.59 0.73 8.45
CA TRP A 14 1.48 1.34 7.70
C TRP A 14 0.19 1.43 8.50
N SER A 15 0.06 0.67 9.59
CA SER A 15 -1.08 0.75 10.52
C SER A 15 -0.58 0.78 11.97
N PRO A 16 -0.23 1.96 12.51
CA PRO A 16 0.48 2.10 13.79
C PRO A 16 -0.22 1.49 15.00
N HIS A 17 -1.56 1.47 15.00
CA HIS A 17 -2.38 0.93 16.08
C HIS A 17 -2.67 -0.57 15.94
N SER A 18 -2.16 -1.22 14.90
CA SER A 18 -2.33 -2.66 14.66
C SER A 18 -1.23 -3.49 15.32
N THR A 19 -1.53 -4.77 15.58
CA THR A 19 -0.49 -5.73 16.00
C THR A 19 0.18 -6.30 14.75
N THR A 20 1.50 -6.20 14.67
CA THR A 20 2.25 -6.76 13.55
C THR A 20 2.12 -8.29 13.51
N ASN A 21 1.50 -8.82 12.45
CA ASN A 21 1.36 -10.26 12.24
C ASN A 21 2.55 -10.83 11.43
N GLN A 22 2.70 -12.16 11.40
CA GLN A 22 3.83 -12.81 10.73
C GLN A 22 3.96 -12.39 9.27
N CYS A 23 2.84 -12.30 8.59
CA CYS A 23 2.83 -12.03 7.19
C CYS A 23 3.11 -10.54 6.89
N GLY A 24 2.74 -9.63 7.79
CA GLY A 24 3.19 -8.25 7.77
C GLY A 24 4.70 -8.12 7.94
N ARG A 25 5.32 -8.94 8.80
CA ARG A 25 6.79 -8.98 8.93
C ARG A 25 7.48 -9.43 7.64
N VAL A 26 6.99 -10.51 7.03
CA VAL A 26 7.52 -11.04 5.76
C VAL A 26 7.42 -10.00 4.66
N LEU A 27 6.26 -9.36 4.52
CA LEU A 27 6.04 -8.33 3.51
C LEU A 27 6.95 -7.10 3.73
N ASN A 28 7.03 -6.60 4.95
CA ASN A 28 7.89 -5.46 5.27
C ASN A 28 9.37 -5.77 4.97
N LYS A 29 9.82 -6.99 5.29
CA LYS A 29 11.17 -7.44 4.95
C LYS A 29 11.38 -7.48 3.43
N PHE A 30 10.42 -7.99 2.67
CA PHE A 30 10.49 -8.01 1.20
C PHE A 30 10.59 -6.58 0.63
N ILE A 31 9.70 -5.67 1.04
CA ILE A 31 9.69 -4.27 0.60
C ILE A 31 11.06 -3.63 0.82
N LYS A 32 11.61 -3.76 2.04
CA LYS A 32 12.92 -3.20 2.40
C LYS A 32 14.06 -3.83 1.61
N ASN A 33 14.09 -5.16 1.49
CA ASN A 33 15.16 -5.88 0.80
C ASN A 33 15.19 -5.59 -0.70
N CYS A 34 14.04 -5.36 -1.31
CA CYS A 34 13.94 -5.03 -2.73
C CYS A 34 14.05 -3.52 -3.01
N GLY A 35 14.21 -2.68 -1.99
CA GLY A 35 14.31 -1.24 -2.16
C GLY A 35 13.01 -0.59 -2.65
N PHE A 36 11.86 -1.22 -2.39
CA PHE A 36 10.57 -0.62 -2.73
C PHE A 36 10.20 0.48 -1.74
N LEU A 37 9.56 1.52 -2.26
CA LEU A 37 8.93 2.57 -1.48
C LEU A 37 7.50 2.13 -1.14
N LEU A 38 7.09 2.44 0.07
CA LEU A 38 5.75 2.11 0.57
C LEU A 38 4.94 3.40 0.72
N SER A 39 3.81 3.46 0.02
CA SER A 39 2.84 4.55 0.09
C SER A 39 1.59 4.05 0.78
N TYR A 40 1.15 4.71 1.84
CA TYR A 40 0.00 4.29 2.63
C TYR A 40 -0.73 5.51 3.18
N SER A 41 -2.02 5.34 3.47
CA SER A 41 -2.78 6.40 4.10
C SER A 41 -2.46 6.54 5.58
N SER A 42 -2.43 7.79 6.05
CA SER A 42 -2.40 8.11 7.48
C SER A 42 -3.73 7.81 8.18
N GLN A 43 -4.82 7.66 7.41
CA GLN A 43 -6.14 7.30 7.90
C GLN A 43 -6.42 5.81 7.68
N PRO A 44 -7.25 5.18 8.53
CA PRO A 44 -7.69 3.81 8.33
C PRO A 44 -8.41 3.62 6.98
N THR A 45 -8.00 2.60 6.23
CA THR A 45 -8.61 2.21 4.95
C THR A 45 -9.74 1.21 5.14
N ILE A 46 -9.81 0.59 6.33
CA ILE A 46 -10.95 -0.17 6.80
C ILE A 46 -11.43 0.41 8.14
N VAL A 47 -12.73 0.72 8.21
CA VAL A 47 -13.44 1.11 9.42
C VAL A 47 -14.58 0.11 9.58
N PRO A 48 -14.32 -1.02 10.22
CA PRO A 48 -15.28 -2.11 10.28
C PRO A 48 -16.51 -1.71 11.11
N TYR A 49 -17.71 -2.00 10.60
CA TYR A 49 -18.97 -1.75 11.31
C TYR A 49 -19.10 -2.56 12.61
N ARG A 50 -18.33 -3.64 12.77
CA ARG A 50 -18.39 -4.53 13.94
C ARG A 50 -17.53 -4.00 15.09
N SER A 51 -18.14 -3.88 16.27
CA SER A 51 -17.51 -3.34 17.50
C SER A 51 -16.24 -4.06 17.97
N ASN A 52 -16.00 -5.29 17.51
CA ASN A 52 -14.83 -6.09 17.88
C ASN A 52 -13.64 -5.94 16.93
N GLN A 53 -13.78 -5.21 15.83
CA GLN A 53 -12.70 -4.95 14.90
C GLN A 53 -12.24 -3.50 15.03
N ARG A 54 -10.92 -3.30 15.01
CA ARG A 54 -10.32 -1.96 15.08
C ARG A 54 -10.10 -1.43 13.67
N PRO A 55 -10.27 -0.11 13.45
CA PRO A 55 -9.84 0.51 12.21
C PRO A 55 -8.37 0.20 11.91
N ALA A 56 -8.07 -0.08 10.65
CA ALA A 56 -6.73 -0.40 10.22
C ALA A 56 -6.45 0.15 8.82
N THR A 57 -5.16 0.24 8.49
CA THR A 57 -4.70 0.56 7.13
C THR A 57 -4.21 -0.75 6.55
N ILE A 58 -4.90 -1.28 5.54
CA ILE A 58 -4.58 -2.56 4.90
C ILE A 58 -4.50 -2.46 3.37
N ASP A 59 -4.81 -1.29 2.85
CA ASP A 59 -4.70 -0.92 1.45
C ASP A 59 -3.53 0.06 1.31
N PHE A 60 -2.54 -0.32 0.50
CA PHE A 60 -1.30 0.44 0.32
C PHE A 60 -0.74 0.23 -1.08
N GLY A 61 0.12 1.16 -1.49
CA GLY A 61 0.89 1.11 -2.73
C GLY A 61 2.34 0.75 -2.44
N ILE A 62 2.93 -0.06 -3.32
CA ILE A 62 4.39 -0.24 -3.38
C ILE A 62 4.90 0.27 -4.73
N SER A 63 5.98 1.04 -4.71
CA SER A 63 6.56 1.61 -5.92
C SER A 63 8.06 1.45 -5.99
N CYS A 64 8.58 1.51 -7.22
CA CYS A 64 10.01 1.60 -7.50
C CYS A 64 10.26 2.86 -8.34
N GLY A 65 11.09 3.76 -7.79
CA GLY A 65 11.47 5.04 -8.38
C GLY A 65 10.30 6.02 -8.63
N LEU A 66 9.21 5.88 -7.87
CA LEU A 66 8.18 6.91 -7.78
C LEU A 66 8.21 7.47 -6.37
N ASP A 67 8.88 8.60 -6.23
CA ASP A 67 8.87 9.42 -5.02
C ASP A 67 7.62 10.31 -5.00
N ASP A 68 7.32 10.88 -3.84
CA ASP A 68 6.27 11.90 -3.64
C ASP A 68 4.84 11.49 -4.04
N ILE A 69 4.52 10.19 -4.01
CA ILE A 69 3.13 9.72 -4.16
C ILE A 69 2.31 10.27 -2.98
N LEU A 70 1.36 11.15 -3.27
CA LEU A 70 0.39 11.61 -2.28
C LEU A 70 -0.68 10.53 -2.10
N VAL A 71 -1.04 10.26 -0.84
CA VAL A 71 -2.04 9.25 -0.51
C VAL A 71 -3.17 9.90 0.28
N GLU A 72 -4.37 9.84 -0.29
CA GLU A 72 -5.58 10.39 0.32
C GLU A 72 -6.59 9.27 0.56
N THR A 73 -7.38 9.42 1.63
CA THR A 73 -8.49 8.50 1.95
C THR A 73 -9.79 9.25 1.90
N GLN A 74 -10.76 8.68 1.21
CA GLN A 74 -12.09 9.25 1.06
C GLN A 74 -13.07 8.49 1.95
N THR A 75 -14.01 9.19 2.59
CA THR A 75 -14.89 8.63 3.63
C THR A 75 -16.34 8.42 3.15
N GLU A 76 -16.59 8.42 1.84
CA GLU A 76 -17.94 8.64 1.27
C GLU A 76 -18.66 7.39 0.74
N LEU A 77 -18.27 6.17 1.11
CA LEU A 77 -18.95 4.97 0.63
C LEU A 77 -19.70 4.22 1.74
N SER A 78 -20.82 3.58 1.38
CA SER A 78 -21.59 2.65 2.22
C SER A 78 -20.87 1.31 2.50
N SER A 79 -19.53 1.33 2.43
CA SER A 79 -18.63 0.19 2.57
C SER A 79 -17.86 0.31 3.88
N ASP A 80 -17.51 -0.82 4.49
CA ASP A 80 -16.56 -0.86 5.61
C ASP A 80 -15.13 -0.41 5.19
N HIS A 81 -14.90 -0.24 3.89
CA HIS A 81 -13.66 0.24 3.32
C HIS A 81 -13.78 1.67 2.81
N ASN A 82 -12.79 2.49 3.19
CA ASN A 82 -12.60 3.82 2.66
C ASN A 82 -11.76 3.74 1.37
N PRO A 83 -12.21 4.32 0.24
CA PRO A 83 -11.37 4.45 -0.95
C PRO A 83 -10.05 5.14 -0.65
N VAL A 84 -8.99 4.65 -1.30
CA VAL A 84 -7.65 5.22 -1.21
C VAL A 84 -7.23 5.70 -2.59
N GLN A 85 -6.87 6.98 -2.68
CA GLN A 85 -6.37 7.59 -3.90
C GLN A 85 -4.86 7.76 -3.80
N PHE A 86 -4.14 7.20 -4.77
CA PHE A 86 -2.71 7.40 -4.95
C PHE A 86 -2.51 8.41 -6.07
N ILE A 87 -2.08 9.62 -5.72
CA ILE A 87 -1.85 10.70 -6.68
C ILE A 87 -0.36 10.71 -7.00
N ILE A 88 -0.03 10.35 -8.23
CA ILE A 88 1.32 10.47 -8.75
C ILE A 88 1.43 11.90 -9.29
N PRO A 89 2.20 12.79 -8.64
CA PRO A 89 2.38 14.14 -9.15
C PRO A 89 2.97 14.06 -10.57
N GLU A 90 2.50 14.93 -11.47
CA GLU A 90 3.14 15.03 -12.78
C GLU A 90 4.61 15.38 -12.56
N ALA A 91 5.48 14.52 -13.07
CA ALA A 91 6.89 14.78 -12.98
C ALA A 91 7.20 16.08 -13.73
N ASN A 92 7.65 17.10 -13.00
CA ASN A 92 8.45 18.16 -13.59
C ASN A 92 9.75 17.49 -14.10
N ASN A 93 9.71 16.94 -15.32
CA ASN A 93 10.83 16.32 -16.04
C ASN A 93 11.47 15.07 -15.40
N SER A 94 10.71 14.02 -15.09
CA SER A 94 11.31 12.70 -14.77
C SER A 94 11.66 11.94 -16.05
N PRO A 95 12.83 11.27 -16.13
CA PRO A 95 13.28 10.52 -17.32
C PRO A 95 12.53 9.19 -17.52
N TYR A 96 11.34 9.02 -16.95
CA TYR A 96 10.53 7.83 -17.16
C TYR A 96 10.00 7.82 -18.59
N ASP A 97 10.61 6.99 -19.43
CA ASP A 97 10.12 6.71 -20.77
C ASP A 97 8.73 6.07 -20.69
N LYS A 98 7.72 6.85 -21.09
CA LYS A 98 6.30 6.46 -21.12
C LYS A 98 6.01 5.35 -22.14
N THR A 99 6.99 4.95 -22.95
CA THR A 99 6.82 3.95 -24.01
C THR A 99 7.27 2.53 -23.63
N ALA A 100 7.94 2.36 -22.49
CA ALA A 100 8.41 1.03 -22.06
C ALA A 100 7.25 0.20 -21.45
N PRO A 101 7.06 -1.07 -21.88
CA PRO A 101 6.04 -1.93 -21.31
C PRO A 101 6.37 -2.27 -19.85
N PRO A 102 5.36 -2.38 -18.97
CA PRO A 102 5.59 -2.78 -17.59
C PRO A 102 6.18 -4.19 -17.54
N SER A 103 7.35 -4.34 -16.92
CA SER A 103 7.93 -5.66 -16.65
C SER A 103 6.98 -6.46 -15.75
N PRO A 104 6.62 -7.71 -16.11
CA PRO A 104 5.79 -8.54 -15.24
C PRO A 104 6.59 -8.96 -14.01
N ILE A 105 6.28 -8.36 -12.85
CA ILE A 105 6.77 -8.87 -11.57
C ILE A 105 5.88 -10.05 -11.18
N GLY A 106 6.30 -11.26 -11.55
CA GLY A 106 5.67 -12.49 -11.07
C GLY A 106 6.05 -12.77 -9.61
N ILE A 107 5.20 -12.39 -8.67
CA ILE A 107 5.39 -12.74 -7.25
C ILE A 107 4.76 -14.12 -6.98
N ASN A 108 5.59 -15.13 -6.72
CA ASN A 108 5.14 -16.46 -6.31
C ASN A 108 5.16 -16.57 -4.79
N PHE A 109 3.99 -16.53 -4.16
CA PHE A 109 3.82 -16.65 -2.70
C PHE A 109 3.96 -18.08 -2.15
N LYS A 110 4.30 -19.09 -2.97
CA LYS A 110 4.29 -20.50 -2.53
C LYS A 110 5.45 -20.92 -1.61
N ASN A 111 6.41 -20.05 -1.31
CA ASN A 111 7.62 -20.42 -0.56
C ASN A 111 7.80 -19.69 0.79
N TYR A 112 6.74 -19.11 1.39
CA TYR A 112 6.79 -18.51 2.72
C TYR A 112 5.63 -18.93 3.61
#